data_AF-A0A964L7J3-F1
#
_entry.id   AF-A0A964L7J3-F1
#
_cell.length_a   1.000
_cell.length_b   1.000
_cell.length_c   1.000
_cell.angle_alpha   90.00
_cell.angle_beta   90.00
_cell.angle_gamma   90.00
#
_symmetry.space_group_name_H-M   'P 1'
#
loop_
_entity.id
_entity.type
_entity.pdbx_description
1 polymer ?
#
loop_
_entity_poly.entity_id
_entity_poly.type
_entity_poly.pdbx_seq_one_letter_code
_entity_poly.pdbx_strand_id
1 'polypeptide(L)'
;MAVDSLLDRAEKAVREGELWRAKEILQGGIRGRGYDQAIFERLGLVLLQMGDLLEAGKHLFLSGRRETSYEKAISLFLGRFTRATPLQLYSTFPKAARLARRDDYPPPVSADLERLGLPEELPVPIRRTYEGWEGLSGKRIGFGCLAVVVVVLGLAVVGTMSAINWVTSN
;
A
#
# COMPACT_ATOMS: atom_id res chain seq x y z
N MET A 1 -10.20 2.65 -11.19
CA MET A 1 -11.04 1.67 -10.47
C MET A 1 -11.83 2.41 -9.40
N ALA A 2 -13.14 2.18 -9.27
CA ALA A 2 -13.98 2.80 -8.24
C ALA A 2 -13.67 2.26 -6.82
N VAL A 3 -13.90 3.06 -5.79
CA VAL A 3 -13.72 2.64 -4.38
C VAL A 3 -14.63 1.47 -4.06
N ASP A 4 -15.89 1.54 -4.47
CA ASP A 4 -16.91 0.49 -4.25
C ASP A 4 -16.46 -0.87 -4.78
N SER A 5 -15.99 -0.92 -6.03
CA SER A 5 -15.45 -2.15 -6.63
C SER A 5 -14.25 -2.74 -5.87
N LEU A 6 -13.46 -1.92 -5.19
CA LEU A 6 -12.37 -2.43 -4.35
C LEU A 6 -12.90 -3.01 -3.04
N LEU A 7 -13.84 -2.30 -2.40
CA LEU A 7 -14.48 -2.76 -1.17
C LEU A 7 -15.27 -4.05 -1.40
N ASP A 8 -15.99 -4.17 -2.51
CA ASP A 8 -16.74 -5.38 -2.89
C ASP A 8 -15.83 -6.61 -3.01
N ARG A 9 -14.65 -6.43 -3.64
CA ARG A 9 -13.67 -7.53 -3.78
C ARG A 9 -13.07 -7.91 -2.44
N ALA A 10 -12.80 -6.94 -1.57
CA ALA A 10 -12.32 -7.21 -0.22
C ALA A 10 -13.39 -7.91 0.62
N GLU A 11 -14.66 -7.48 0.52
CA GLU A 11 -15.80 -8.11 1.20
C GLU A 11 -16.00 -9.55 0.73
N LYS A 12 -15.90 -9.79 -0.58
CA LYS A 12 -15.96 -11.14 -1.14
C LYS A 12 -14.89 -12.04 -0.50
N ALA A 13 -13.63 -11.58 -0.45
CA ALA A 13 -12.55 -12.33 0.18
C ALA A 13 -12.80 -12.60 1.67
N VAL A 14 -13.36 -11.64 2.42
CA VAL A 14 -13.73 -11.84 3.83
C VAL A 14 -14.81 -12.92 3.96
N ARG A 15 -15.85 -12.89 3.12
CA ARG A 15 -16.91 -13.92 3.13
C ARG A 15 -16.40 -15.31 2.78
N GLU A 16 -15.36 -15.39 1.96
CA GLU A 16 -14.66 -16.64 1.60
C GLU A 16 -13.68 -17.11 2.69
N GLY A 17 -13.55 -16.38 3.80
CA GLY A 17 -12.61 -16.69 4.89
C GLY A 17 -11.16 -16.29 4.58
N GLU A 18 -10.92 -15.63 3.46
CA GLU A 18 -9.60 -15.21 2.99
C GLU A 18 -9.20 -13.84 3.56
N LEU A 19 -9.09 -13.72 4.88
CA LEU A 19 -8.74 -12.45 5.54
C LEU A 19 -7.41 -11.86 5.06
N TRP A 20 -6.42 -12.71 4.78
CA TRP A 20 -5.14 -12.31 4.21
C TRP A 20 -5.32 -11.62 2.85
N ARG A 21 -6.21 -12.15 2.01
CA ARG A 21 -6.47 -11.64 0.67
C ARG A 21 -7.22 -10.32 0.71
N ALA A 22 -8.21 -10.22 1.59
CA ALA A 22 -8.91 -8.96 1.87
C ALA A 22 -7.94 -7.86 2.30
N LYS A 23 -7.01 -8.18 3.22
CA LYS A 23 -5.95 -7.28 3.67
C LYS A 23 -5.08 -6.80 2.50
N GLU A 24 -4.63 -7.70 1.63
CA GLU A 24 -3.81 -7.33 0.47
C GLU A 24 -4.54 -6.38 -0.49
N ILE A 25 -5.80 -6.68 -0.80
CA ILE A 25 -6.64 -5.86 -1.69
C ILE A 25 -6.74 -4.43 -1.15
N LEU A 26 -7.04 -4.29 0.14
CA LEU A 26 -7.21 -3.00 0.81
C LEU A 26 -5.88 -2.24 0.91
N GLN A 27 -4.79 -2.92 1.28
CA GLN A 27 -3.46 -2.31 1.31
C GLN A 27 -3.01 -1.84 -0.08
N GLY A 28 -3.30 -2.59 -1.13
CA GLY A 28 -3.11 -2.17 -2.51
C GLY A 28 -3.91 -0.92 -2.85
N GLY A 29 -5.17 -0.86 -2.40
CA GLY A 29 -6.04 0.31 -2.53
C GLY A 29 -5.46 1.58 -1.90
N ILE A 30 -5.00 1.49 -0.65
CA ILE A 30 -4.37 2.61 0.08
C ILE A 30 -3.14 3.12 -0.67
N ARG A 31 -2.29 2.22 -1.17
CA ARG A 31 -1.09 2.61 -1.93
C ARG A 31 -1.42 3.30 -3.25
N GLY A 32 -2.48 2.86 -3.93
CA GLY A 32 -2.85 3.36 -5.25
C GLY A 32 -3.65 4.66 -5.26
N ARG A 33 -4.49 4.90 -4.24
CA ARG A 33 -5.43 6.04 -4.20
C ARG A 33 -5.08 7.11 -3.18
N GLY A 34 -4.23 6.80 -2.20
CA GLY A 34 -3.99 7.69 -1.08
C GLY A 34 -5.01 7.49 0.05
N TYR A 35 -5.36 8.58 0.71
CA TYR A 35 -6.20 8.56 1.89
C TYR A 35 -7.69 8.48 1.54
N ASP A 36 -8.35 7.41 1.98
CA ASP A 36 -9.78 7.18 1.82
C ASP A 36 -10.35 6.53 3.09
N GLN A 37 -11.33 7.18 3.72
CA GLN A 37 -11.86 6.78 5.02
C GLN A 37 -12.45 5.36 5.02
N ALA A 38 -13.18 5.00 3.96
CA ALA A 38 -13.87 3.72 3.88
C ALA A 38 -12.88 2.56 3.71
N ILE A 39 -11.82 2.76 2.95
CA ILE A 39 -10.75 1.76 2.80
C ILE A 39 -10.00 1.56 4.12
N PHE A 40 -9.70 2.65 4.83
CA PHE A 40 -9.04 2.59 6.14
C PHE A 40 -9.89 1.88 7.19
N GLU A 41 -11.18 2.22 7.27
CA GLU A 41 -12.12 1.55 8.16
C GLU A 41 -12.18 0.05 7.87
N ARG A 42 -12.39 -0.30 6.59
CA ARG A 42 -12.52 -1.71 6.21
C ARG A 42 -11.25 -2.50 6.47
N LEU A 43 -10.07 -1.92 6.23
CA LEU A 43 -8.80 -2.56 6.57
C LEU A 43 -8.66 -2.75 8.08
N GLY A 44 -9.04 -1.74 8.87
CA GLY A 44 -9.07 -1.82 10.33
C GLY A 44 -9.93 -2.99 10.83
N LEU A 45 -11.13 -3.15 10.28
CA LEU A 45 -12.04 -4.26 10.60
C LEU A 45 -11.46 -5.63 10.25
N VAL A 46 -10.84 -5.77 9.05
CA VAL A 46 -10.17 -7.02 8.66
C VAL A 46 -9.04 -7.35 9.64
N LEU A 47 -8.25 -6.37 10.04
CA LEU A 47 -7.16 -6.56 11.00
C LEU A 47 -7.67 -6.92 12.40
N LEU A 48 -8.82 -6.37 12.84
CA LEU A 48 -9.48 -6.80 14.06
C LEU A 48 -9.87 -8.28 13.99
N GLN A 49 -10.47 -8.72 12.89
CA GLN A 49 -10.83 -10.13 12.69
C GLN A 49 -9.60 -11.05 12.68
N MET A 50 -8.45 -10.54 12.20
CA MET A 50 -7.17 -11.24 12.25
C MET A 50 -6.48 -11.20 13.63
N GLY A 51 -7.02 -10.45 14.60
CA GLY A 51 -6.43 -10.28 15.94
C GLY A 51 -5.27 -9.29 16.03
N ASP A 52 -4.96 -8.55 14.96
CA ASP A 52 -3.90 -7.54 14.92
C ASP A 52 -4.41 -6.20 15.46
N LEU A 53 -4.61 -6.13 16.79
CA LEU A 53 -5.25 -5.00 17.45
C LEU A 53 -4.48 -3.69 17.29
N LEU A 54 -3.15 -3.72 17.29
CA LEU A 54 -2.34 -2.51 17.20
C LEU A 54 -2.42 -1.89 15.81
N GLU A 55 -2.26 -2.72 14.77
CA GLU A 55 -2.37 -2.25 13.38
C GLU A 55 -3.81 -1.85 13.06
N ALA A 56 -4.79 -2.63 13.53
CA ALA A 56 -6.21 -2.29 13.41
C ALA A 56 -6.51 -0.92 14.02
N GLY A 57 -6.04 -0.67 15.25
CA GLY A 57 -6.23 0.58 15.95
C GLY A 57 -5.75 1.79 15.17
N LYS A 58 -4.60 1.67 14.50
CA LYS A 58 -4.08 2.72 13.62
C LYS A 58 -5.01 3.02 12.45
N HIS A 59 -5.49 2.00 11.74
CA HIS A 59 -6.35 2.21 10.56
C HIS A 59 -7.76 2.67 10.95
N LEU A 60 -8.32 2.16 12.05
CA LEU A 60 -9.61 2.60 12.60
C LEU A 60 -9.55 4.01 13.17
N PHE A 61 -8.44 4.39 13.80
CA PHE A 61 -8.22 5.77 14.22
C PHE A 61 -8.27 6.69 13.00
N LEU A 62 -7.49 6.36 11.97
CA LEU A 62 -7.38 7.11 10.72
C LEU A 62 -8.63 7.09 9.86
N SER A 63 -9.58 6.17 10.03
CA SER A 63 -10.85 6.25 9.30
C SER A 63 -11.77 7.35 9.81
N GLY A 64 -11.52 7.86 11.03
CA GLY A 64 -12.37 8.86 11.69
C GLY A 64 -13.68 8.31 12.26
N ARG A 65 -14.01 7.04 12.01
CA ARG A 65 -15.18 6.41 12.65
C ARG A 65 -14.87 6.07 14.10
N ARG A 66 -15.88 6.24 14.97
CA ARG A 66 -15.79 5.97 16.40
C ARG A 66 -16.96 5.08 16.80
N GLU A 67 -16.68 3.79 16.94
CA GLU A 67 -17.62 2.78 17.40
C GLU A 67 -17.04 2.07 18.62
N THR A 68 -17.89 1.57 19.50
CA THR A 68 -17.48 0.88 20.74
C THR A 68 -16.60 -0.35 20.43
N SER A 69 -16.86 -1.03 19.32
CA SER A 69 -16.06 -2.17 18.84
C SER A 69 -14.61 -1.76 18.47
N TYR A 70 -14.36 -0.49 18.14
CA TYR A 70 -13.05 0.01 17.71
C TYR A 70 -12.22 0.54 18.88
N GLU A 71 -12.88 0.93 19.97
CA GLU A 71 -12.29 1.68 21.08
C GLU A 71 -11.07 0.98 21.68
N LYS A 72 -11.16 -0.34 21.92
CA LYS A 72 -10.03 -1.13 22.47
C LYS A 72 -8.79 -1.09 21.57
N ALA A 73 -8.96 -1.18 20.26
CA ALA A 73 -7.84 -1.16 19.33
C ALA A 73 -7.27 0.25 19.17
N ILE A 74 -8.14 1.26 19.04
CA ILE A 74 -7.73 2.66 18.93
C ILE A 74 -6.97 3.11 20.19
N SER A 75 -7.50 2.82 21.36
CA SER A 75 -6.85 3.14 22.65
C SER A 75 -5.52 2.41 22.82
N LEU A 76 -5.40 1.15 22.40
CA LEU A 76 -4.13 0.43 22.39
C LEU A 76 -3.09 1.12 21.49
N PHE A 77 -3.50 1.53 20.30
CA PHE A 77 -2.63 2.26 19.37
C PHE A 77 -2.17 3.60 19.94
N LEU A 78 -3.11 4.46 20.36
CA LEU A 78 -2.78 5.78 20.91
C LEU A 78 -2.00 5.67 22.22
N GLY A 79 -2.34 4.68 23.06
CA GLY A 79 -1.65 4.33 24.31
C GLY A 79 -0.14 4.16 24.13
N ARG A 80 0.27 3.54 23.02
CA ARG A 80 1.69 3.33 22.66
C ARG A 80 2.46 4.64 22.44
N PHE A 81 1.77 5.73 22.12
CA PHE A 81 2.35 7.04 21.81
C PHE A 81 2.03 8.11 22.85
N THR A 82 1.43 7.75 24.00
CA THR A 82 1.13 8.70 25.10
C THR A 82 2.35 9.43 25.65
N ARG A 83 3.53 8.78 25.62
CA ARG A 83 4.81 9.37 26.05
C ARG A 83 5.69 9.83 24.88
N ALA A 84 5.21 9.65 23.65
CA ALA A 84 5.91 9.98 22.43
C ALA A 84 5.62 11.43 22.05
N THR A 85 6.49 12.04 21.22
CA THR A 85 6.16 13.34 20.65
C THR A 85 5.00 13.21 19.65
N PRO A 86 4.16 14.24 19.46
CA PRO A 86 3.03 14.18 18.52
C PRO A 86 3.48 13.86 17.08
N LEU A 87 4.68 14.32 16.71
CA LEU A 87 5.30 14.01 15.43
C LEU A 87 5.74 12.54 15.29
N GLN A 88 6.08 11.86 16.40
CA GLN A 88 6.37 10.43 16.38
C GLN A 88 5.10 9.62 16.05
N LEU A 89 3.94 10.00 16.61
CA LEU A 89 2.66 9.40 16.23
C LEU A 89 2.41 9.58 14.72
N TYR A 90 2.50 10.82 14.22
CA TYR A 90 2.33 11.13 12.80
C TYR A 90 3.28 10.32 11.89
N SER A 91 4.52 10.11 12.34
CA SER A 91 5.51 9.32 11.58
C SER A 91 5.09 7.85 11.40
N THR A 92 4.21 7.33 12.24
CA THR A 92 3.72 5.94 12.16
C THR A 92 2.58 5.76 11.16
N PHE A 93 1.97 6.85 10.71
CA PHE A 93 0.88 6.79 9.75
C PHE A 93 1.39 6.25 8.41
N PRO A 94 0.56 5.46 7.69
CA PRO A 94 0.87 5.07 6.32
C PRO A 94 1.18 6.29 5.48
N LYS A 95 2.13 6.19 4.55
CA LYS A 95 2.52 7.33 3.68
C LYS A 95 1.31 7.97 2.97
N ALA A 96 0.35 7.14 2.56
CA ALA A 96 -0.90 7.56 1.93
C ALA A 96 -1.78 8.45 2.82
N ALA A 97 -1.64 8.34 4.15
CA ALA A 97 -2.41 9.06 5.16
C ALA A 97 -1.55 10.07 5.92
N ARG A 98 -0.42 10.50 5.38
CA ARG A 98 0.39 11.62 5.93
C ARG A 98 0.00 12.88 5.16
N LEU A 99 -1.07 13.54 5.60
CA LEU A 99 -1.62 14.72 4.92
C LEU A 99 -0.85 15.97 5.35
N ALA A 100 -0.88 17.00 4.52
CA ALA A 100 -0.10 18.22 4.76
C ALA A 100 -0.71 19.08 5.88
N ARG A 101 -2.04 19.03 6.02
CA ARG A 101 -2.76 19.79 7.05
C ARG A 101 -3.60 18.86 7.91
N ARG A 102 -3.75 19.24 9.17
CA ARG A 102 -4.65 18.56 10.11
C ARG A 102 -6.10 18.59 9.64
N ASP A 103 -6.52 19.66 8.98
CA ASP A 103 -7.89 19.84 8.47
C ASP A 103 -8.21 19.02 7.22
N ASP A 104 -7.20 18.42 6.59
CA ASP A 104 -7.41 17.46 5.50
C ASP A 104 -7.93 16.10 6.02
N TYR A 105 -7.83 15.87 7.33
CA TYR A 105 -8.37 14.68 7.99
C TYR A 105 -9.85 14.85 8.35
N PRO A 106 -10.58 13.74 8.56
CA PRO A 106 -11.96 13.77 9.03
C PRO A 106 -12.04 14.50 10.37
N PRO A 107 -13.14 15.23 10.65
CA PRO A 107 -13.24 16.07 11.85
C PRO A 107 -12.89 15.37 13.17
N PRO A 108 -13.30 14.10 13.41
CA PRO A 108 -12.91 13.39 14.64
C PRO A 108 -11.39 13.18 14.76
N VAL A 109 -10.74 12.86 13.64
CA VAL A 109 -9.28 12.67 13.58
C VAL A 109 -8.57 14.00 13.77
N SER A 110 -9.00 15.06 13.08
CA SER A 110 -8.43 16.40 13.23
C SER A 110 -8.48 16.87 14.70
N ALA A 111 -9.63 16.72 15.35
CA ALA A 111 -9.81 17.07 16.76
C ALA A 111 -8.97 16.20 17.71
N ASP A 112 -8.81 14.90 17.42
CA ASP A 112 -7.92 14.02 18.18
C ASP A 112 -6.44 14.45 18.02
N LEU A 113 -6.00 14.74 16.80
CA LEU A 113 -4.64 15.19 16.52
C LEU A 113 -4.35 16.54 17.17
N GLU A 114 -5.32 17.44 17.18
CA GLU A 114 -5.25 18.72 17.90
C GLU A 114 -5.06 18.51 19.40
N ARG A 115 -5.89 17.67 20.01
CA ARG A 115 -5.78 17.32 21.44
C ARG A 115 -4.44 16.67 21.79
N LEU A 116 -3.85 15.93 20.84
CA LEU A 116 -2.53 15.33 20.97
C LEU A 116 -1.39 16.32 20.72
N GLY A 117 -1.68 17.58 20.38
CA GLY A 117 -0.69 18.64 20.20
C GLY A 117 0.02 18.62 18.84
N LEU A 118 -0.59 18.05 17.80
CA LEU A 118 -0.07 18.20 16.45
C LEU A 118 -0.31 19.63 15.92
N PRO A 119 0.70 20.24 15.28
CA PRO A 119 0.52 21.53 14.62
C PRO A 119 -0.48 21.44 13.47
N GLU A 120 -1.07 22.57 13.09
CA GLU A 120 -2.01 22.65 11.96
C GLU A 120 -1.33 22.25 10.64
N GLU A 121 -0.13 22.79 10.41
CA GLU A 121 0.74 22.40 9.31
C GLU A 121 1.63 21.23 9.74
N LEU A 122 1.46 20.11 9.03
CA LEU A 122 2.21 18.88 9.30
C LEU A 122 3.45 18.82 8.41
N PRO A 123 4.51 18.12 8.85
CA PRO A 123 5.70 17.94 8.04
C PRO A 123 5.29 17.41 6.68
N VAL A 124 5.59 18.19 5.64
CA VAL A 124 5.16 17.92 4.27
C VAL A 124 5.68 16.52 3.92
N PRO A 125 4.80 15.56 3.56
CA PRO A 125 5.30 14.35 2.94
C PRO A 125 6.09 14.81 1.72
N ILE A 126 7.35 14.41 1.57
CA ILE A 126 8.09 14.63 0.32
C ILE A 126 7.32 13.85 -0.75
N ARG A 127 6.32 14.50 -1.35
CA ARG A 127 5.72 14.07 -2.58
C ARG A 127 6.85 14.23 -3.56
N ARG A 128 7.46 13.11 -3.98
CA ARG A 128 7.93 13.07 -5.36
C ARG A 128 6.66 13.28 -6.18
N THR A 129 6.37 14.53 -6.52
CA THR A 129 5.51 14.85 -7.62
C THR A 129 6.08 14.05 -8.78
N TYR A 130 5.38 12.99 -9.17
CA TYR A 130 5.46 12.50 -10.53
C TYR A 130 4.69 13.54 -11.38
N GLU A 131 5.26 14.74 -11.49
CA GLU A 131 4.99 15.59 -12.64
C GLU A 131 5.57 14.84 -13.84
N GLY A 132 4.69 14.36 -14.72
CA GLY A 132 5.07 13.89 -16.05
C GLY A 132 5.54 12.44 -16.14
N TRP A 133 4.62 11.48 -16.03
CA TRP A 133 4.76 10.16 -16.67
C TRP A 133 3.51 9.84 -17.55
N GLU A 134 3.03 10.83 -18.31
CA GLU A 134 2.11 10.61 -19.45
C GLU A 134 2.83 10.50 -20.81
N GLY A 135 4.12 10.18 -20.81
CA GLY A 135 4.90 10.16 -22.05
C GLY A 135 6.12 9.28 -21.99
N LEU A 136 5.97 8.00 -21.65
CA LEU A 136 6.93 6.92 -22.01
C LEU A 136 6.36 5.53 -21.66
N SER A 137 5.08 5.30 -21.96
CA SER A 137 4.58 3.95 -22.19
C SER A 137 5.22 3.42 -23.48
N GLY A 138 5.97 2.33 -23.40
CA GLY A 138 6.17 1.45 -24.55
C GLY A 138 7.57 1.31 -25.16
N LYS A 139 8.70 1.63 -24.49
CA LYS A 139 10.02 1.42 -25.15
C LYS A 139 11.21 0.87 -24.35
N ARG A 140 11.05 0.41 -23.10
CA ARG A 140 12.20 -0.15 -22.33
C ARG A 140 12.01 -1.53 -21.70
N ILE A 141 10.90 -2.22 -21.97
CA ILE A 141 10.74 -3.65 -21.61
C ILE A 141 11.18 -4.58 -22.77
N GLY A 142 11.39 -4.05 -23.98
CA GLY A 142 11.78 -4.84 -25.15
C GLY A 142 13.27 -5.21 -25.26
N PHE A 143 14.18 -4.55 -24.55
CA PHE A 143 15.62 -4.79 -24.73
C PHE A 143 16.14 -6.02 -23.97
N GLY A 144 15.59 -6.31 -22.78
CA GLY A 144 16.04 -7.46 -21.97
C GLY A 144 15.69 -8.81 -22.61
N CYS A 145 14.51 -8.92 -23.23
CA CYS A 145 14.07 -10.17 -23.86
C CYS A 145 14.77 -10.40 -25.21
N LEU A 146 15.00 -9.34 -26.00
CA LEU A 146 15.69 -9.46 -27.28
C LEU A 146 17.14 -9.95 -27.12
N ALA A 147 17.87 -9.46 -26.11
CA ALA A 147 19.24 -9.89 -25.85
C ALA A 147 19.32 -11.40 -25.51
N VAL A 148 18.38 -11.89 -24.70
CA VAL A 148 18.30 -13.32 -24.36
C VAL A 148 17.98 -14.17 -25.59
N VAL A 149 17.03 -13.74 -26.43
CA VAL A 149 16.67 -14.46 -27.66
C VAL A 149 17.84 -14.51 -28.65
N VAL A 150 18.61 -13.42 -28.81
CA VAL A 150 19.79 -13.39 -29.69
C VAL A 150 20.89 -14.32 -29.16
N VAL A 151 21.13 -14.35 -27.84
CA VAL A 151 22.12 -15.26 -27.24
C VAL A 151 21.70 -16.73 -27.41
N VAL A 152 20.43 -17.06 -27.21
CA VAL A 152 19.92 -18.43 -27.38
C VAL A 152 20.02 -18.88 -28.85
N LEU A 153 19.65 -18.03 -29.80
CA LEU A 153 19.78 -18.32 -31.24
C LEU A 153 21.25 -18.48 -31.65
N GLY A 154 22.13 -17.62 -31.16
CA GLY A 154 23.57 -17.71 -31.43
C GLY A 154 24.17 -19.04 -30.94
N LEU A 155 23.84 -19.45 -29.71
CA LEU A 155 24.29 -20.73 -29.15
C LEU A 155 23.74 -21.93 -29.93
N ALA A 156 22.49 -21.87 -30.40
CA ALA A 156 21.91 -22.92 -31.23
C ALA A 156 22.65 -23.07 -32.57
N VAL A 157 22.97 -21.94 -33.24
CA VAL A 157 23.72 -21.96 -34.51
C VAL A 157 25.12 -22.53 -34.31
N VAL A 158 25.85 -22.08 -33.29
CA VAL A 158 27.18 -22.61 -32.97
C VAL A 158 27.11 -24.10 -32.67
N GLY A 159 26.13 -24.55 -31.88
CA GLY A 159 25.92 -25.97 -31.60
C GLY A 159 25.67 -26.80 -32.86
N THR A 160 24.82 -26.31 -33.78
CA THR A 160 24.56 -27.00 -35.06
C THR A 160 25.79 -27.04 -35.98
N MET A 161 26.57 -25.96 -36.05
CA MET A 161 27.79 -25.92 -36.86
C MET A 161 28.87 -26.87 -36.31
N SER A 162 29.04 -26.95 -34.99
CA SER A 162 29.94 -27.92 -34.37
C SER A 162 29.52 -29.36 -34.64
N ALA A 163 28.21 -29.66 -34.59
CA ALA A 163 27.70 -30.99 -34.89
C ALA A 163 27.92 -31.38 -36.36
N ILE A 164 27.67 -30.46 -37.30
CA ILE A 164 27.90 -30.71 -38.74
C ILE A 164 29.39 -30.91 -39.02
N ASN A 165 30.26 -30.05 -38.48
CA ASN A 165 31.71 -30.19 -38.65
C ASN A 165 32.25 -31.52 -38.09
N TRP A 166 31.71 -31.98 -36.96
CA TRP A 166 32.08 -33.28 -36.39
C TRP A 166 31.69 -34.45 -37.30
N VAL A 167 30.48 -34.42 -37.88
CA VAL A 167 30.01 -35.44 -38.82
C VAL A 167 30.79 -35.42 -40.13
N THR A 168 31.24 -34.25 -40.61
CA THR A 168 32.06 -34.16 -41.83
C THR A 168 33.55 -34.48 -41.61
N SER A 169 34.01 -34.45 -40.36
CA SER A 169 35.39 -34.73 -39.96
C SER A 169 35.62 -36.20 -39.57
N ASN A 170 34.57 -37.02 -39.55
CA ASN A 170 34.61 -38.44 -39.21
C ASN A 170 34.18 -39.28 -40.41
#